data_AF-A0A6L8A2Y9-F1
#
_entry.id   AF-A0A6L8A2Y9-F1
#
_cell.length_a   1.000
_cell.length_b   1.000
_cell.length_c   1.000
_cell.angle_alpha   90.00
_cell.angle_beta   90.00
_cell.angle_gamma   90.00
#
_symmetry.space_group_name_H-M   'P 1'
#
loop_
_entity.id
_entity.type
_entity.pdbx_description
1 polymer ?
#
loop_
_entity_poly.entity_id
_entity_poly.type
_entity_poly.pdbx_seq_one_letter_code
_entity_poly.pdbx_strand_id
1 'polypeptide(L)'
;MQGTGPTYTSISELAARSGTSVPCAGNLPVNLDDPDSVWFIDRGAVNLFLVEFKDGVEQAAPQHLLRRKAGRLLPGVAPDRRNNEEDTTLSLIAKGSPGTLLKRLPASLLSEVDPAELAEQTDTWLTAITDTLSRFASRLPRPTALAEPGLTQTLAPGTLSVRRGVVWVSEPPRGASLYMDIVDQAELAEAGGPHEPAIPLTRTSWLTLFDETTLAGKSTETLAQEGTLLPALATFHAVAFTLERLNRQLAVVDEANLERARTASRRTAEQAARQRLFNIYDLPIGRDADVEDTALAEALQAIGRREGIDFKFPVRSEPSESPVGLVDILDASGVRARRVSFKAAGDWSRGDSNARL
;
A
#
# COMPACT_ATOMS: atom_id res chain seq x y z
N MET A 1 51.74 -8.79 19.03
CA MET A 1 51.03 -9.40 17.89
C MET A 1 49.85 -8.49 17.56
N GLN A 2 50.06 -7.55 16.64
CA GLN A 2 48.96 -6.72 16.11
C GLN A 2 48.23 -7.59 15.08
N GLY A 3 47.01 -8.00 15.40
CA GLY A 3 46.15 -8.74 14.47
C GLY A 3 45.80 -7.83 13.30
N THR A 4 46.30 -8.16 12.13
CA THR A 4 45.73 -7.70 10.86
C THR A 4 44.33 -8.29 10.76
N GLY A 5 43.34 -7.53 11.22
CA GLY A 5 41.94 -7.81 10.91
C GLY A 5 41.74 -7.80 9.39
N PRO A 6 40.66 -8.42 8.89
CA PRO A 6 40.33 -8.37 7.47
C PRO A 6 40.28 -6.90 7.00
N THR A 7 41.01 -6.59 5.93
CA THR A 7 40.98 -5.25 5.33
C THR A 7 39.76 -5.20 4.41
N TYR A 8 38.67 -4.62 4.91
CA TYR A 8 37.48 -4.38 4.12
C TYR A 8 37.68 -3.21 3.14
N THR A 9 36.98 -3.23 2.02
CA THR A 9 36.95 -2.14 1.02
C THR A 9 35.55 -1.51 0.97
N SER A 10 35.44 -0.28 0.45
CA SER A 10 34.10 0.28 0.22
C SER A 10 33.44 -0.29 -1.03
N ILE A 11 32.11 -0.25 -1.11
CA ILE A 11 31.37 -0.69 -2.30
C ILE A 11 31.80 0.11 -3.53
N SER A 12 32.03 1.41 -3.35
CA SER A 12 32.43 2.30 -4.44
C SER A 12 33.81 1.94 -5.01
N GLU A 13 34.77 1.59 -4.15
CA GLU A 13 36.11 1.13 -4.55
C GLU A 13 36.04 -0.23 -5.23
N LEU A 14 35.25 -1.16 -4.69
CA LEU A 14 35.01 -2.47 -5.30
C LEU A 14 34.41 -2.32 -6.70
N ALA A 15 33.41 -1.45 -6.85
CA ALA A 15 32.78 -1.14 -8.13
C ALA A 15 33.74 -0.49 -9.13
N ALA A 16 34.63 0.39 -8.66
CA ALA A 16 35.63 1.03 -9.52
C ALA A 16 36.70 0.03 -10.00
N ARG A 17 37.15 -0.88 -9.12
CA ARG A 17 38.20 -1.86 -9.39
C ARG A 17 37.72 -3.05 -10.23
N SER A 18 36.54 -3.59 -9.91
CA SER A 18 36.08 -4.89 -10.40
C SER A 18 34.79 -4.82 -11.23
N GLY A 19 34.14 -3.65 -11.29
CA GLY A 19 32.84 -3.49 -11.93
C GLY A 19 32.89 -3.30 -13.44
N THR A 20 32.11 -4.09 -14.18
CA THR A 20 31.94 -3.90 -15.63
C THR A 20 30.95 -2.76 -15.88
N SER A 21 31.37 -1.77 -16.66
CA SER A 21 30.55 -0.58 -16.94
C SER A 21 29.45 -0.89 -17.94
N VAL A 22 28.20 -0.61 -17.57
CA VAL A 22 27.02 -0.85 -18.40
C VAL A 22 26.20 0.45 -18.49
N PRO A 23 26.05 1.04 -19.69
CA PRO A 23 25.19 2.19 -19.87
C PRO A 23 23.73 1.80 -19.60
N CYS A 24 23.01 2.65 -18.87
CA CYS A 24 21.60 2.43 -18.57
C CYS A 24 20.84 3.72 -18.92
N ALA A 25 19.87 3.63 -19.81
CA ALA A 25 19.05 4.77 -20.23
C ALA A 25 17.62 4.33 -20.46
N GLY A 26 16.69 5.26 -20.70
CA GLY A 26 15.29 4.93 -20.96
C GLY A 26 15.10 3.97 -22.15
N ASN A 27 15.93 4.09 -23.17
CA ASN A 27 15.98 3.22 -24.35
C ASN A 27 17.05 2.12 -24.26
N LEU A 28 17.78 2.03 -23.15
CA LEU A 28 18.78 1.00 -22.86
C LEU A 28 18.47 0.42 -21.47
N PRO A 29 17.33 -0.28 -21.31
CA PRO A 29 16.98 -0.91 -20.05
C PRO A 29 17.97 -2.03 -19.72
N VAL A 30 18.24 -2.20 -18.43
CA VAL A 30 19.07 -3.29 -17.92
C VAL A 30 18.19 -4.26 -17.16
N ASN A 31 18.27 -5.55 -17.50
CA ASN A 31 17.61 -6.61 -16.75
C ASN A 31 18.43 -6.96 -15.50
N LEU A 32 17.78 -7.05 -14.34
CA LEU A 32 18.40 -7.42 -13.06
C LEU A 32 18.13 -8.89 -12.68
N ASP A 33 17.64 -9.72 -13.60
CA ASP A 33 17.26 -11.13 -13.38
C ASP A 33 18.45 -12.12 -13.20
N ASP A 34 19.58 -11.65 -12.66
CA ASP A 34 20.74 -12.50 -12.36
C ASP A 34 21.09 -12.40 -10.87
N PRO A 35 20.72 -13.39 -10.03
CA PRO A 35 20.97 -13.37 -8.59
C PRO A 35 22.47 -13.42 -8.23
N ASP A 36 23.33 -13.89 -9.14
CA ASP A 36 24.78 -13.92 -8.94
C ASP A 36 25.46 -12.58 -9.28
N SER A 37 24.67 -11.58 -9.70
CA SER A 37 25.14 -10.23 -9.96
C SER A 37 24.55 -9.21 -9.00
N VAL A 38 25.35 -8.19 -8.70
CA VAL A 38 24.90 -6.97 -8.04
C VAL A 38 25.30 -5.76 -8.90
N TRP A 39 24.46 -4.73 -8.87
CA TRP A 39 24.66 -3.54 -9.68
C TRP A 39 24.87 -2.32 -8.81
N PHE A 40 25.96 -1.59 -9.04
CA PHE A 40 26.21 -0.32 -8.38
C PHE A 40 25.88 0.84 -9.33
N ILE A 41 25.11 1.82 -8.85
CA ILE A 41 24.83 3.04 -9.61
C ILE A 41 26.03 3.97 -9.47
N ASP A 42 26.91 3.97 -10.47
CA ASP A 42 28.13 4.79 -10.49
C ASP A 42 27.79 6.27 -10.75
N ARG A 43 26.94 6.54 -11.74
CA ARG A 43 26.48 7.89 -12.06
C ARG A 43 25.01 7.90 -12.45
N GLY A 44 24.34 9.00 -12.11
CA GLY A 44 22.97 9.29 -12.55
C GLY A 44 21.92 8.72 -11.60
N ALA A 45 20.81 8.27 -12.18
CA ALA A 45 19.69 7.70 -11.45
C ALA A 45 19.00 6.60 -12.26
N VAL A 46 18.43 5.64 -11.55
CA VAL A 46 17.68 4.50 -12.09
C VAL A 46 16.27 4.51 -11.53
N ASN A 47 15.30 4.25 -12.39
CA ASN A 47 13.95 3.84 -12.00
C ASN A 47 13.85 2.32 -12.17
N LEU A 48 13.39 1.64 -11.13
CA LEU A 48 13.12 0.22 -11.16
C LEU A 48 11.66 -0.03 -11.52
N PHE A 49 11.46 -1.00 -12.40
CA PHE A 49 10.16 -1.45 -12.84
C PHE A 49 10.04 -2.96 -12.68
N LEU A 50 8.88 -3.40 -12.21
CA LEU A 50 8.46 -4.79 -12.33
C LEU A 50 7.73 -4.95 -13.66
N VAL A 51 8.14 -5.93 -14.46
CA VAL A 51 7.54 -6.23 -15.76
C VAL A 51 7.13 -7.69 -15.79
N GLU A 52 5.92 -7.93 -16.31
CA GLU A 52 5.36 -9.25 -16.47
C GLU A 52 5.44 -9.69 -17.93
N PHE A 53 6.05 -10.83 -18.15
CA PHE A 53 6.18 -11.48 -19.44
C PHE A 53 5.33 -12.75 -19.45
N LYS A 54 4.67 -13.05 -20.57
CA LYS A 54 4.05 -14.35 -20.87
C LYS A 54 4.53 -14.77 -22.24
N ASP A 55 5.09 -15.97 -22.35
CA ASP A 55 5.73 -16.46 -23.59
C ASP A 55 6.81 -15.49 -24.14
N GLY A 56 7.52 -14.80 -23.24
CA GLY A 56 8.52 -13.79 -23.57
C GLY A 56 7.97 -12.44 -24.04
N VAL A 57 6.65 -12.25 -24.05
CA VAL A 57 5.98 -11.01 -24.44
C VAL A 57 5.48 -10.26 -23.22
N GLU A 58 5.79 -8.97 -23.13
CA GLU A 58 5.30 -8.06 -22.08
C GLU A 58 3.76 -7.99 -22.10
N GLN A 59 3.10 -8.36 -21.00
CA GLN A 59 1.63 -8.47 -20.94
C GLN A 59 0.94 -7.23 -20.39
N ALA A 60 1.63 -6.50 -19.51
CA ALA A 60 1.05 -5.40 -18.74
C ALA A 60 2.00 -4.22 -18.69
N ALA A 61 1.44 -3.03 -18.43
CA ALA A 61 2.22 -1.82 -18.26
C ALA A 61 3.27 -2.01 -17.13
N PRO A 62 4.54 -1.63 -17.36
CA PRO A 62 5.60 -1.74 -16.36
C PRO A 62 5.23 -0.98 -15.09
N GLN A 63 5.30 -1.66 -13.96
CA GLN A 63 4.96 -1.07 -12.68
C GLN A 63 6.20 -0.44 -12.07
N HIS A 64 6.17 0.88 -11.88
CA HIS A 64 7.24 1.56 -11.18
C HIS A 64 7.29 1.09 -9.72
N LEU A 65 8.46 0.65 -9.28
CA LEU A 65 8.69 0.28 -7.88
C LEU A 65 9.28 1.46 -7.13
N LEU A 66 10.46 1.92 -7.54
CA LEU A 66 11.18 2.98 -6.85
C LEU A 66 12.26 3.62 -7.74
N ARG A 67 12.78 4.76 -7.29
CA ARG A 67 13.91 5.45 -7.93
C ARG A 67 15.13 5.48 -7.00
N ARG A 68 16.31 5.18 -7.54
CA ARG A 68 17.61 5.31 -6.84
C ARG A 68 18.56 6.22 -7.60
N LYS A 69 19.48 6.84 -6.85
CA LYS A 69 20.55 7.70 -7.37
C LYS A 69 21.90 6.99 -7.23
N ALA A 70 22.93 7.59 -7.79
CA ALA A 70 24.31 7.16 -7.63
C ALA A 70 24.70 6.88 -6.16
N GLY A 71 25.60 5.92 -5.96
CA GLY A 71 26.05 5.47 -4.63
C GLY A 71 25.13 4.44 -3.97
N ARG A 72 24.29 3.76 -4.76
CA ARG A 72 23.37 2.72 -4.27
C ARG A 72 23.59 1.40 -5.00
N LEU A 73 23.45 0.30 -4.26
CA LEU A 73 23.38 -1.05 -4.81
C LEU A 73 21.96 -1.39 -5.24
N LEU A 74 21.85 -2.18 -6.31
CA LEU A 74 20.66 -2.85 -6.77
C LEU A 74 20.98 -4.35 -6.80
N PRO A 75 20.35 -5.16 -5.94
CA PRO A 75 20.52 -6.61 -5.99
C PRO A 75 20.03 -7.16 -7.33
N GLY A 76 20.76 -8.13 -7.87
CA GLY A 76 20.21 -9.03 -8.86
C GLY A 76 19.22 -9.99 -8.20
N VAL A 77 18.20 -10.40 -8.95
CA VAL A 77 17.08 -11.19 -8.46
C VAL A 77 16.91 -12.40 -9.36
N ALA A 78 16.58 -13.56 -8.80
CA ALA A 78 16.19 -14.69 -9.64
C ALA A 78 14.82 -14.39 -10.28
N PRO A 79 14.63 -14.66 -11.58
CA PRO A 79 13.32 -14.47 -12.20
C PRO A 79 12.30 -15.41 -11.55
N ASP A 80 11.11 -14.90 -11.25
CA ASP A 80 10.00 -15.70 -10.71
C ASP A 80 9.40 -16.57 -11.82
N ARG A 81 10.04 -17.72 -12.09
CA ARG A 81 9.57 -18.76 -13.00
C ARG A 81 8.78 -19.80 -12.21
N ARG A 82 7.46 -19.65 -12.11
CA ARG A 82 6.62 -20.75 -11.60
C ARG A 82 6.34 -21.75 -12.73
N ASN A 83 6.51 -23.03 -12.42
CA ASN A 83 6.10 -24.16 -13.27
C ASN A 83 4.56 -24.34 -13.25
N ASN A 84 3.82 -23.29 -13.60
CA ASN A 84 2.38 -23.38 -13.80
C ASN A 84 2.06 -23.29 -15.30
N GLU A 85 0.88 -23.77 -15.70
CA GLU A 85 0.42 -23.91 -17.10
C GLU A 85 0.45 -22.62 -17.95
N GLU A 86 0.65 -21.46 -17.33
CA GLU A 86 0.87 -20.18 -18.00
C GLU A 86 2.31 -19.72 -17.73
N ASP A 87 3.19 -19.82 -18.71
CA ASP A 87 4.63 -19.46 -18.68
C ASP A 87 4.84 -17.95 -18.45
N THR A 88 4.42 -17.48 -17.27
CA THR A 88 4.34 -16.06 -16.89
C THR A 88 5.42 -15.74 -15.89
N THR A 89 6.37 -14.89 -16.27
CA THR A 89 7.54 -14.53 -15.48
C THR A 89 7.52 -13.07 -15.07
N LEU A 90 7.83 -12.79 -13.80
CA LEU A 90 8.08 -11.43 -13.32
C LEU A 90 9.59 -11.16 -13.34
N SER A 91 9.95 -10.00 -13.89
CA SER A 91 11.34 -9.57 -14.06
C SER A 91 11.55 -8.15 -13.56
N LEU A 92 12.72 -7.89 -13.01
CA LEU A 92 13.08 -6.57 -12.48
C LEU A 92 13.94 -5.81 -13.50
N ILE A 93 13.42 -4.70 -14.01
CA ILE A 93 14.07 -3.91 -15.06
C ILE A 93 14.47 -2.52 -14.54
N ALA A 94 15.74 -2.17 -14.75
CA ALA A 94 16.30 -0.85 -14.49
C ALA A 94 16.24 0.03 -15.74
N LYS A 95 15.63 1.22 -15.63
CA LYS A 95 15.64 2.27 -16.66
C LYS A 95 16.34 3.52 -16.13
N GLY A 96 17.46 3.88 -16.77
CA GLY A 96 18.29 5.01 -16.37
C GLY A 96 17.80 6.37 -16.91
N SER A 97 18.08 7.44 -16.16
CA SER A 97 18.09 8.80 -16.72
C SER A 97 19.23 8.97 -17.76
N PRO A 98 19.19 9.98 -18.63
CA PRO A 98 20.28 10.23 -19.59
C PRO A 98 21.65 10.34 -18.90
N GLY A 99 22.63 9.58 -19.39
CA GLY A 99 23.98 9.55 -18.83
C GLY A 99 24.15 8.68 -17.56
N THR A 100 23.15 7.86 -17.22
CA THR A 100 23.29 6.88 -16.12
C THR A 100 24.24 5.76 -16.52
N LEU A 101 25.15 5.42 -15.59
CA LEU A 101 26.12 4.35 -15.74
C LEU A 101 26.03 3.42 -14.53
N LEU A 102 25.94 2.11 -14.82
CA LEU A 102 25.95 1.07 -13.81
C LEU A 102 27.29 0.32 -13.85
N LYS A 103 27.66 -0.26 -12.72
CA LYS A 103 28.76 -1.21 -12.58
C LYS A 103 28.19 -2.55 -12.19
N ARG A 104 28.29 -3.54 -13.05
CA ARG A 104 27.93 -4.93 -12.74
C ARG A 104 29.09 -5.61 -12.02
N LEU A 105 28.81 -6.22 -10.89
CA LEU A 105 29.75 -6.94 -10.04
C LEU A 105 29.22 -8.35 -9.77
N PRO A 106 30.09 -9.38 -9.68
CA PRO A 106 29.70 -10.65 -9.09
C PRO A 106 29.28 -10.46 -7.63
N ALA A 107 28.13 -11.02 -7.23
CA ALA A 107 27.61 -10.92 -5.88
C ALA A 107 28.57 -11.53 -4.84
N SER A 108 29.36 -12.54 -5.23
CA SER A 108 30.39 -13.15 -4.39
C SER A 108 31.47 -12.18 -3.93
N LEU A 109 31.72 -11.07 -4.65
CA LEU A 109 32.70 -10.06 -4.24
C LEU A 109 32.20 -9.19 -3.08
N LEU A 110 30.91 -9.25 -2.72
CA LEU A 110 30.37 -8.48 -1.61
C LEU A 110 30.93 -8.91 -0.25
N SER A 111 31.55 -10.10 -0.14
CA SER A 111 32.27 -10.50 1.07
C SER A 111 33.53 -9.67 1.37
N GLU A 112 34.05 -8.92 0.38
CA GLU A 112 35.18 -7.99 0.57
C GLU A 112 34.74 -6.64 1.16
N VAL A 113 33.45 -6.34 1.12
CA VAL A 113 32.89 -5.05 1.55
C VAL A 113 32.78 -5.01 3.07
N ASP A 114 32.94 -3.82 3.66
CA ASP A 114 32.65 -3.61 5.08
C ASP A 114 31.20 -4.08 5.41
N PRO A 115 31.02 -5.05 6.31
CA PRO A 115 29.70 -5.55 6.69
C PRO A 115 28.72 -4.45 7.11
N ALA A 116 29.21 -3.36 7.72
CA ALA A 116 28.36 -2.24 8.13
C ALA A 116 27.85 -1.44 6.91
N GLU A 117 28.70 -1.18 5.91
CA GLU A 117 28.30 -0.51 4.67
C GLU A 117 27.32 -1.36 3.86
N LEU A 118 27.59 -2.67 3.76
CA LEU A 118 26.70 -3.61 3.08
C LEU A 118 25.33 -3.70 3.77
N ALA A 119 25.33 -3.70 5.11
CA ALA A 119 24.10 -3.67 5.90
C ALA A 119 23.29 -2.40 5.66
N GLU A 120 23.91 -1.22 5.66
CA GLU A 120 23.21 0.05 5.40
C GLU A 120 22.54 0.05 4.01
N GLN A 121 23.25 -0.41 2.98
CA GLN A 121 22.74 -0.47 1.61
C GLN A 121 21.58 -1.45 1.49
N THR A 122 21.71 -2.60 2.14
CA THR A 122 20.68 -3.64 2.13
C THR A 122 19.44 -3.22 2.92
N ASP A 123 19.61 -2.61 4.09
CA ASP A 123 18.50 -2.07 4.89
C ASP A 123 17.74 -0.98 4.14
N THR A 124 18.49 -0.10 3.45
CA THR A 124 17.92 0.93 2.59
C THR A 124 17.12 0.32 1.45
N TRP A 125 17.64 -0.73 0.82
CA TRP A 125 16.96 -1.50 -0.23
C TRP A 125 15.66 -2.12 0.29
N LEU A 126 15.75 -2.90 1.37
CA LEU A 126 14.64 -3.63 1.97
C LEU A 126 13.53 -2.68 2.39
N THR A 127 13.86 -1.60 3.09
CA THR A 127 12.87 -0.60 3.54
C THR A 127 12.09 -0.02 2.35
N ALA A 128 12.75 0.32 1.25
CA ALA A 128 12.04 0.90 0.12
C ALA A 128 11.18 -0.13 -0.63
N ILE A 129 11.62 -1.39 -0.70
CA ILE A 129 10.83 -2.47 -1.31
C ILE A 129 9.63 -2.82 -0.44
N THR A 130 9.79 -2.97 0.87
CA THR A 130 8.67 -3.25 1.77
C THR A 130 7.68 -2.09 1.84
N ASP A 131 8.14 -0.84 1.84
CA ASP A 131 7.25 0.34 1.71
C ASP A 131 6.42 0.25 0.43
N THR A 132 7.06 -0.12 -0.69
CA THR A 132 6.41 -0.30 -1.99
C THR A 132 5.37 -1.42 -1.96
N LEU A 133 5.66 -2.55 -1.31
CA LEU A 133 4.75 -3.70 -1.18
C LEU A 133 3.58 -3.41 -0.23
N SER A 134 3.83 -2.63 0.82
CA SER A 134 2.85 -2.26 1.85
C SER A 134 1.78 -1.28 1.38
N ARG A 135 1.93 -0.65 0.21
CA ARG A 135 0.96 0.33 -0.32
C ARG A 135 -0.45 -0.23 -0.53
N PHE A 136 -0.56 -1.55 -0.70
CA PHE A 136 -1.83 -2.25 -0.89
C PHE A 136 -2.47 -2.66 0.44
N ALA A 137 -1.72 -2.60 1.54
CA ALA A 137 -2.28 -2.83 2.86
C ALA A 137 -3.15 -1.64 3.26
N SER A 138 -4.45 -1.88 3.47
CA SER A 138 -5.40 -0.84 3.86
C SER A 138 -5.05 -0.19 5.21
N ARG A 139 -4.46 -0.96 6.14
CA ARG A 139 -3.98 -0.49 7.45
C ARG A 139 -2.83 -1.38 7.91
N LEU A 140 -1.77 -0.76 8.44
CA LEU A 140 -0.74 -1.51 9.15
C LEU A 140 -1.32 -2.01 10.49
N PRO A 141 -1.22 -3.31 10.80
CA PRO A 141 -1.68 -3.83 12.08
C PRO A 141 -0.89 -3.24 13.24
N ARG A 142 -1.52 -3.21 14.43
CA ARG A 142 -0.80 -2.85 15.66
C ARG A 142 0.00 -4.08 16.10
N PRO A 143 1.34 -3.99 16.20
CA PRO A 143 2.14 -5.13 16.62
C PRO A 143 1.83 -5.50 18.07
N THR A 144 1.65 -6.80 18.33
CA THR A 144 1.56 -7.36 19.68
C THR A 144 2.94 -7.57 20.28
N ALA A 145 3.95 -7.78 19.43
CA ALA A 145 5.35 -7.90 19.82
C ALA A 145 6.28 -7.20 18.82
N LEU A 146 7.50 -6.90 19.26
CA LEU A 146 8.53 -6.28 18.44
C LEU A 146 9.74 -7.21 18.38
N ALA A 147 10.29 -7.39 17.18
CA ALA A 147 11.56 -8.08 16.98
C ALA A 147 12.73 -7.12 17.22
N GLU A 148 13.79 -7.62 17.84
CA GLU A 148 15.03 -6.89 18.09
C GLU A 148 16.24 -7.73 17.65
N PRO A 149 17.29 -7.12 17.08
CA PRO A 149 18.52 -7.85 16.76
C PRO A 149 19.17 -8.48 17.99
N GLY A 150 19.62 -9.73 17.87
CA GLY A 150 20.26 -10.48 18.94
C GLY A 150 19.31 -11.05 19.99
N LEU A 151 18.00 -10.85 19.84
CA LEU A 151 16.98 -11.34 20.77
C LEU A 151 16.30 -12.59 20.20
N THR A 152 16.30 -13.67 20.99
CA THR A 152 15.46 -14.84 20.75
C THR A 152 14.30 -14.83 21.73
N GLN A 153 13.09 -14.94 21.22
CA GLN A 153 11.86 -14.81 22.02
C GLN A 153 10.81 -15.82 21.58
N THR A 154 10.13 -16.42 22.56
CA THR A 154 8.92 -17.20 22.34
C THR A 154 7.72 -16.26 22.31
N LEU A 155 6.97 -16.30 21.21
CA LEU A 155 5.90 -15.38 20.90
C LEU A 155 4.57 -16.13 20.89
N ALA A 156 3.59 -15.59 21.61
CA ALA A 156 2.20 -16.02 21.48
C ALA A 156 1.62 -15.59 20.11
N PRO A 157 0.50 -16.19 19.66
CA PRO A 157 -0.19 -15.78 18.44
C PRO A 157 -0.48 -14.27 18.42
N GLY A 158 -0.29 -13.65 17.26
CA GLY A 158 -0.42 -12.20 17.10
C GLY A 158 0.47 -11.64 15.99
N THR A 159 0.76 -10.35 16.04
CA THR A 159 1.52 -9.65 15.00
C THR A 159 2.90 -9.23 15.50
N LEU A 160 3.93 -9.66 14.80
CA LEU A 160 5.31 -9.27 15.01
C LEU A 160 5.74 -8.23 13.97
N SER A 161 6.34 -7.13 14.42
CA SER A 161 6.95 -6.12 13.54
C SER A 161 8.23 -5.57 14.19
N VAL A 162 8.78 -4.48 13.67
CA VAL A 162 9.99 -3.84 14.22
C VAL A 162 9.73 -2.37 14.54
N ARG A 163 10.43 -1.87 15.57
CA ARG A 163 10.33 -0.46 15.95
C ARG A 163 11.09 0.46 15.00
N ARG A 164 12.31 0.06 14.62
CA ARG A 164 13.26 0.81 13.80
C ARG A 164 14.21 -0.16 13.07
N GLY A 165 14.74 0.29 11.94
CA GLY A 165 15.70 -0.47 11.15
C GLY A 165 15.09 -1.72 10.51
N VAL A 166 15.96 -2.65 10.15
CA VAL A 166 15.59 -3.97 9.64
C VAL A 166 16.02 -5.02 10.65
N VAL A 167 15.15 -6.00 10.90
CA VAL A 167 15.46 -7.19 11.71
C VAL A 167 15.11 -8.41 10.90
N TRP A 168 16.10 -9.29 10.71
CA TRP A 168 15.90 -10.59 10.09
C TRP A 168 15.42 -11.56 11.16
N VAL A 169 14.24 -12.13 10.97
CA VAL A 169 13.71 -13.13 11.90
C VAL A 169 13.84 -14.51 11.29
N SER A 170 14.23 -15.49 12.12
CA SER A 170 14.30 -16.90 11.74
C SER A 170 12.95 -17.40 11.21
N GLU A 171 12.98 -18.47 10.41
CA GLU A 171 11.76 -19.01 9.83
C GLU A 171 10.83 -19.69 10.86
N PRO A 172 9.58 -19.21 11.04
CA PRO A 172 8.52 -19.96 11.70
C PRO A 172 8.22 -21.29 10.98
N PRO A 173 7.70 -22.30 11.72
CA PRO A 173 7.23 -23.54 11.12
C PRO A 173 6.17 -23.31 10.03
N ARG A 174 6.10 -24.22 9.07
CA ARG A 174 5.09 -24.18 8.00
C ARG A 174 3.68 -24.13 8.57
N GLY A 175 2.87 -23.21 8.04
CA GLY A 175 1.50 -22.95 8.48
C GLY A 175 1.37 -22.13 9.77
N ALA A 176 2.47 -21.83 10.46
CA ALA A 176 2.43 -21.10 11.74
C ALA A 176 2.42 -19.58 11.55
N SER A 177 2.68 -19.07 10.34
CA SER A 177 2.72 -17.63 10.09
C SER A 177 2.37 -17.19 8.68
N LEU A 178 2.00 -15.92 8.52
CA LEU A 178 1.94 -15.21 7.24
C LEU A 178 2.76 -13.92 7.28
N TYR A 179 3.57 -13.71 6.24
CA TYR A 179 4.18 -12.44 5.93
C TYR A 179 3.13 -11.50 5.32
N MET A 180 2.96 -10.33 5.95
CA MET A 180 2.00 -9.32 5.54
C MET A 180 0.57 -9.86 5.33
N ASP A 181 0.17 -10.84 6.15
CA ASP A 181 -1.14 -11.52 6.13
C ASP A 181 -1.45 -12.30 4.83
N ILE A 182 -0.46 -12.49 3.95
CA ILE A 182 -0.71 -13.02 2.59
C ILE A 182 0.14 -14.25 2.28
N VAL A 183 1.44 -14.24 2.61
CA VAL A 183 2.38 -15.27 2.14
C VAL A 183 2.91 -16.09 3.30
N ASP A 184 2.71 -17.42 3.28
CA ASP A 184 3.48 -18.31 4.14
C ASP A 184 4.85 -18.57 3.48
N GLN A 185 5.89 -18.05 4.12
CA GLN A 185 7.26 -18.16 3.61
C GLN A 185 7.77 -19.60 3.58
N ALA A 186 7.30 -20.45 4.50
CA ALA A 186 7.76 -21.84 4.60
C ALA A 186 7.21 -22.71 3.46
N GLU A 187 6.17 -22.25 2.75
CA GLU A 187 5.71 -22.88 1.51
C GLU A 187 6.61 -22.56 0.32
N LEU A 188 7.37 -21.46 0.38
CA LEU A 188 8.34 -21.08 -0.66
C LEU A 188 9.72 -21.71 -0.41
N ALA A 189 9.95 -22.29 0.76
CA ALA A 189 11.23 -22.84 1.19
C ALA A 189 11.65 -24.16 0.51
N GLU A 190 10.93 -24.65 -0.51
CA GLU A 190 11.26 -25.91 -1.21
C GLU A 190 12.57 -25.86 -2.05
N ALA A 191 13.29 -24.73 -2.07
CA ALA A 191 14.53 -24.55 -2.83
C ALA A 191 15.74 -24.02 -2.03
N GLY A 192 15.67 -23.98 -0.69
CA GLY A 192 16.75 -23.44 0.14
C GLY A 192 17.89 -24.44 0.39
N GLY A 193 19.14 -24.02 0.14
CA GLY A 193 20.34 -24.76 0.56
C GLY A 193 20.49 -24.90 2.09
N PRO A 194 21.65 -25.31 2.61
CA PRO A 194 21.85 -25.68 4.03
C PRO A 194 21.78 -24.52 5.05
N HIS A 195 21.32 -23.33 4.66
CA HIS A 195 21.31 -22.14 5.52
C HIS A 195 19.95 -21.94 6.17
N GLU A 196 19.94 -21.52 7.43
CA GLU A 196 18.72 -21.19 8.16
C GLU A 196 18.03 -19.98 7.49
N PRO A 197 16.83 -20.18 6.90
CA PRO A 197 16.13 -19.11 6.21
C PRO A 197 15.68 -18.03 7.20
N ALA A 198 15.79 -16.78 6.77
CA ALA A 198 15.37 -15.62 7.54
C ALA A 198 14.63 -14.64 6.65
N ILE A 199 13.64 -13.93 7.23
CA ILE A 199 12.84 -12.94 6.53
C ILE A 199 13.04 -11.56 7.16
N PRO A 200 13.18 -10.48 6.36
CA PRO A 200 13.38 -9.16 6.89
C PRO A 200 12.04 -8.53 7.30
N LEU A 201 11.99 -8.08 8.55
CA LEU A 201 10.98 -7.19 9.06
C LEU A 201 11.50 -5.75 9.03
N THR A 202 10.63 -4.87 8.54
CA THR A 202 10.82 -3.42 8.46
C THR A 202 9.62 -2.76 9.14
N ARG A 203 9.65 -1.43 9.31
CA ARG A 203 8.54 -0.72 9.95
C ARG A 203 7.19 -0.88 9.22
N THR A 204 7.22 -1.21 7.93
CA THR A 204 6.05 -1.37 7.06
C THR A 204 5.71 -2.82 6.74
N SER A 205 6.48 -3.78 7.28
CA SER A 205 6.19 -5.21 7.18
C SER A 205 5.96 -5.84 8.55
N TRP A 206 5.26 -6.96 8.55
CA TRP A 206 4.93 -7.72 9.75
C TRP A 206 4.79 -9.20 9.43
N LEU A 207 4.92 -10.02 10.46
CA LEU A 207 4.48 -11.42 10.46
C LEU A 207 3.24 -11.54 11.34
N THR A 208 2.26 -12.30 10.89
CA THR A 208 1.14 -12.73 11.70
C THR A 208 1.36 -14.17 12.07
N LEU A 209 1.46 -14.45 13.37
CA LEU A 209 1.68 -15.76 13.97
C LEU A 209 0.35 -16.33 14.43
N PHE A 210 0.09 -17.59 14.09
CA PHE A 210 -1.13 -18.31 14.51
C PHE A 210 -0.90 -19.21 15.71
N ASP A 211 0.34 -19.67 15.88
CA ASP A 211 0.76 -20.57 16.95
C ASP A 211 1.91 -19.97 17.77
N GLU A 212 2.10 -20.50 18.99
CA GLU A 212 3.26 -20.13 19.81
C GLU A 212 4.55 -20.55 19.11
N THR A 213 5.41 -19.58 18.81
CA THR A 213 6.62 -19.81 18.01
C THR A 213 7.82 -19.11 18.62
N THR A 214 8.97 -19.79 18.65
CA THR A 214 10.24 -19.18 19.06
C THR A 214 10.97 -18.64 17.84
N LEU A 215 11.23 -17.34 17.81
CA LEU A 215 11.91 -16.66 16.72
C LEU A 215 13.17 -15.95 17.22
N ALA A 216 14.24 -16.02 16.42
CA ALA A 216 15.49 -15.31 16.66
C ALA A 216 15.59 -14.11 15.72
N GLY A 217 15.89 -12.93 16.28
CA GLY A 217 16.17 -11.71 15.52
C GLY A 217 17.66 -11.52 15.27
N LYS A 218 18.06 -11.17 14.06
CA LYS A 218 19.43 -10.82 13.66
C LYS A 218 19.45 -9.48 12.93
N SER A 219 20.55 -8.74 13.03
CA SER A 219 20.78 -7.55 12.20
C SER A 219 21.33 -7.97 10.83
N THR A 220 21.14 -7.11 9.83
CA THR A 220 21.72 -7.30 8.50
C THR A 220 23.26 -7.37 8.54
N GLU A 221 23.88 -6.61 9.45
CA GLU A 221 25.33 -6.65 9.66
C GLU A 221 25.79 -8.02 10.17
N THR A 222 25.06 -8.64 11.11
CA THR A 222 25.35 -9.99 11.58
C THR A 222 25.25 -11.00 10.44
N LEU A 223 24.21 -10.92 9.60
CA LEU A 223 24.08 -11.79 8.42
C LEU A 223 25.22 -11.57 7.41
N ALA A 224 25.67 -10.33 7.23
CA ALA A 224 26.80 -10.02 6.35
C ALA A 224 28.12 -10.63 6.88
N GLN A 225 28.37 -10.53 8.18
CA GLN A 225 29.54 -11.12 8.85
C GLN A 225 29.52 -12.66 8.81
N GLU A 226 28.35 -13.27 8.95
CA GLU A 226 28.14 -14.73 8.87
C GLU A 226 28.15 -15.26 7.43
N GLY A 227 28.13 -14.39 6.41
CA GLY A 227 28.05 -14.78 5.00
C GLY A 227 26.68 -15.34 4.59
N THR A 228 25.63 -15.13 5.39
CA THR A 228 24.27 -15.65 5.18
C THR A 228 23.32 -14.61 4.57
N LEU A 229 23.79 -13.37 4.36
CA LEU A 229 22.97 -12.27 3.85
C LEU A 229 22.41 -12.51 2.44
N LEU A 230 23.25 -12.95 1.49
CA LEU A 230 22.81 -13.12 0.10
C LEU A 230 21.75 -14.23 -0.05
N PRO A 231 21.90 -15.42 0.56
CA PRO A 231 20.84 -16.41 0.61
C PRO A 231 19.54 -15.87 1.23
N ALA A 232 19.62 -15.16 2.36
CA ALA A 232 18.44 -14.59 3.02
C ALA A 232 17.73 -13.55 2.14
N LEU A 233 18.52 -12.72 1.42
CA LEU A 233 17.99 -11.75 0.47
C LEU A 233 17.28 -12.41 -0.71
N ALA A 234 17.82 -13.51 -1.24
CA ALA A 234 17.18 -14.30 -2.29
C ALA A 234 15.84 -14.89 -1.83
N THR A 235 15.78 -15.44 -0.61
CA THR A 235 14.51 -15.91 0.00
C THR A 235 13.49 -14.78 0.10
N PHE A 236 13.91 -13.59 0.56
CA PHE A 236 13.03 -12.43 0.59
C PHE A 236 12.53 -12.00 -0.80
N HIS A 237 13.38 -12.03 -1.83
CA HIS A 237 12.94 -11.68 -3.20
C HIS A 237 11.84 -12.61 -3.71
N ALA A 238 11.91 -13.92 -3.41
CA ALA A 238 10.86 -14.87 -3.76
C ALA A 238 9.52 -14.56 -3.05
N VAL A 239 9.58 -14.21 -1.77
CA VAL A 239 8.41 -13.73 -1.00
C VAL A 239 7.86 -12.44 -1.60
N ALA A 240 8.73 -11.47 -1.91
CA ALA A 240 8.35 -10.18 -2.47
C ALA A 240 7.66 -10.32 -3.85
N PHE A 241 8.14 -11.18 -4.74
CA PHE A 241 7.48 -11.45 -6.02
C PHE A 241 6.12 -12.11 -5.86
N THR A 242 6.01 -13.09 -4.96
CA THR A 242 4.74 -13.74 -4.65
C THR A 242 3.73 -12.72 -4.11
N LEU A 243 4.17 -11.86 -3.18
CA LEU A 243 3.35 -10.81 -2.60
C LEU A 243 2.88 -9.80 -3.64
N GLU A 244 3.78 -9.31 -4.51
CA GLU A 244 3.41 -8.35 -5.55
C GLU A 244 2.42 -8.96 -6.56
N ARG A 245 2.58 -10.22 -6.92
CA ARG A 245 1.63 -10.92 -7.81
C ARG A 245 0.22 -10.97 -7.20
N LEU A 246 0.12 -11.37 -5.93
CA LEU A 246 -1.15 -11.42 -5.22
C LEU A 246 -1.76 -10.02 -5.08
N ASN A 247 -0.95 -9.01 -4.75
CA ASN A 247 -1.39 -7.63 -4.69
C ASN A 247 -1.93 -7.12 -6.04
N ARG A 248 -1.29 -7.48 -7.16
CA ARG A 248 -1.78 -7.10 -8.50
C ARG A 248 -3.12 -7.76 -8.82
N GLN A 249 -3.30 -9.04 -8.48
CA GLN A 249 -4.58 -9.73 -8.64
C GLN A 249 -5.69 -9.08 -7.79
N LEU A 250 -5.38 -8.75 -6.53
CA LEU A 250 -6.30 -8.06 -5.63
C LEU A 250 -6.66 -6.65 -6.15
N ALA A 251 -5.68 -5.90 -6.65
CA ALA A 251 -5.91 -4.56 -7.20
C ALA A 251 -6.85 -4.56 -8.42
N VAL A 252 -6.78 -5.59 -9.28
CA VAL A 252 -7.70 -5.77 -10.41
C VAL A 252 -9.13 -6.00 -9.92
N VAL A 253 -9.30 -6.81 -8.87
CA VAL A 253 -10.62 -7.06 -8.25
C VAL A 253 -11.17 -5.80 -7.60
N ASP A 254 -10.34 -5.04 -6.90
CA ASP A 254 -10.72 -3.80 -6.23
C ASP A 254 -11.15 -2.71 -7.22
N GLU A 255 -10.45 -2.53 -8.34
CA GLU A 255 -10.86 -1.58 -9.37
C GLU A 255 -12.20 -1.99 -10.00
N ALA A 256 -12.40 -3.28 -10.29
CA ALA A 256 -13.67 -3.78 -10.80
C ALA A 256 -14.83 -3.54 -9.80
N ASN A 257 -14.57 -3.69 -8.50
CA ASN A 257 -15.55 -3.39 -7.45
C ASN A 257 -15.84 -1.89 -7.36
N LEU A 258 -14.81 -1.04 -7.48
CA LEU A 258 -14.96 0.42 -7.48
C LEU A 258 -15.77 0.91 -8.68
N GLU A 259 -15.54 0.37 -9.87
CA GLU A 259 -16.32 0.68 -11.07
C GLU A 259 -17.81 0.28 -10.93
N ARG A 260 -18.08 -0.90 -10.36
CA ARG A 260 -19.45 -1.33 -10.04
C ARG A 260 -20.13 -0.38 -9.05
N ALA A 261 -19.44 -0.02 -7.97
CA ALA A 261 -19.96 0.91 -6.97
C ALA A 261 -20.26 2.30 -7.55
N ARG A 262 -19.37 2.83 -8.41
CA ARG A 262 -19.59 4.08 -9.14
C ARG A 262 -20.81 4.01 -10.06
N THR A 263 -20.98 2.89 -10.77
CA THR A 263 -22.12 2.67 -11.66
C THR A 263 -23.44 2.59 -10.90
N ALA A 264 -23.47 1.87 -9.78
CA ALA A 264 -24.64 1.79 -8.91
C ALA A 264 -25.01 3.17 -8.34
N SER A 265 -24.02 3.90 -7.81
CA SER A 265 -24.22 5.26 -7.28
C SER A 265 -24.78 6.23 -8.34
N ARG A 266 -24.26 6.18 -9.58
CA ARG A 266 -24.77 6.97 -10.70
C ARG A 266 -26.24 6.65 -11.01
N ARG A 267 -26.62 5.37 -11.04
CA ARG A 267 -28.01 4.94 -11.27
C ARG A 267 -28.94 5.45 -10.18
N THR A 268 -28.54 5.34 -8.91
CA THR A 268 -29.33 5.86 -7.78
C THR A 268 -29.49 7.38 -7.86
N ALA A 269 -28.42 8.10 -8.19
CA ALA A 269 -28.46 9.55 -8.37
C ALA A 269 -29.36 9.97 -9.55
N GLU A 270 -29.31 9.24 -10.68
CA GLU A 270 -30.17 9.44 -11.83
C GLU A 270 -31.65 9.20 -11.49
N GLN A 271 -31.96 8.12 -10.78
CA GLN A 271 -33.31 7.79 -10.34
C GLN A 271 -33.87 8.86 -9.40
N ALA A 272 -33.08 9.30 -8.41
CA ALA A 272 -33.46 10.39 -7.51
C ALA A 272 -33.70 11.71 -8.27
N ALA A 273 -32.85 12.03 -9.26
CA ALA A 273 -33.03 13.22 -10.09
C ALA A 273 -34.30 13.14 -10.94
N ARG A 274 -34.60 11.98 -11.54
CA ARG A 274 -35.85 11.75 -12.29
C ARG A 274 -37.07 11.92 -11.40
N GLN A 275 -37.05 11.34 -10.20
CA GLN A 275 -38.15 11.44 -9.25
C GLN A 275 -38.42 12.90 -8.82
N ARG A 276 -37.36 13.70 -8.62
CA ARG A 276 -37.50 15.16 -8.39
C ARG A 276 -38.12 15.90 -9.57
N LEU A 277 -37.79 15.52 -10.81
CA LEU A 277 -38.40 16.12 -12.00
C LEU A 277 -39.88 15.75 -12.14
N PHE A 278 -40.26 14.51 -11.82
CA PHE A 278 -41.68 14.10 -11.84
C PHE A 278 -42.52 14.85 -10.80
N ASN A 279 -41.98 15.10 -9.60
CA ASN A 279 -42.67 15.88 -8.57
C ASN A 279 -42.92 17.35 -8.95
N ILE A 280 -42.27 17.89 -9.99
CA ILE A 280 -42.52 19.25 -10.49
C ILE A 280 -43.79 19.29 -11.37
N TYR A 281 -44.23 18.16 -11.92
CA TYR A 281 -45.27 18.13 -12.97
C TYR A 281 -46.64 17.57 -12.53
N ASP A 282 -46.79 16.92 -11.36
CA ASP A 282 -48.08 16.34 -10.92
C ASP A 282 -48.78 17.06 -9.73
N LEU A 283 -50.09 17.25 -9.94
CA LEU A 283 -51.19 17.95 -9.25
C LEU A 283 -51.45 17.65 -7.73
N PRO A 284 -52.41 18.34 -7.05
CA PRO A 284 -52.34 18.79 -5.66
C PRO A 284 -52.67 17.71 -4.61
N ILE A 285 -51.92 17.71 -3.50
CA ILE A 285 -52.09 16.79 -2.38
C ILE A 285 -53.07 17.40 -1.37
N GLY A 286 -54.17 16.66 -1.11
CA GLY A 286 -55.23 17.00 -0.16
C GLY A 286 -54.79 16.92 1.29
N ARG A 287 -55.44 17.74 2.12
CA ARG A 287 -55.26 17.84 3.57
C ARG A 287 -55.91 16.65 4.28
N ASP A 288 -55.17 16.00 5.17
CA ASP A 288 -55.62 15.64 6.52
C ASP A 288 -54.39 15.32 7.37
N ALA A 289 -54.33 15.89 8.58
CA ALA A 289 -53.16 15.90 9.45
C ALA A 289 -53.44 15.12 10.74
N ASP A 290 -52.60 14.14 11.07
CA ASP A 290 -52.58 13.47 12.37
C ASP A 290 -51.25 13.75 13.13
N VAL A 291 -51.36 14.73 14.03
CA VAL A 291 -50.90 14.83 15.44
C VAL A 291 -49.42 14.66 15.89
N GLU A 292 -48.42 14.21 15.12
CA GLU A 292 -47.02 14.14 15.66
C GLU A 292 -46.02 15.21 15.18
N ASP A 293 -46.37 16.06 14.20
CA ASP A 293 -45.48 17.06 13.56
C ASP A 293 -45.84 18.53 13.84
N THR A 294 -46.56 18.83 14.93
CA THR A 294 -47.18 20.14 15.18
C THR A 294 -46.20 21.29 15.38
N ALA A 295 -45.07 21.12 16.09
CA ALA A 295 -44.19 22.25 16.41
C ALA A 295 -43.41 22.80 15.20
N LEU A 296 -42.88 21.92 14.34
CA LEU A 296 -42.20 22.33 13.11
C LEU A 296 -43.21 22.88 12.09
N ALA A 297 -44.39 22.24 12.00
CA ALA A 297 -45.46 22.71 11.14
C ALA A 297 -46.00 24.09 11.55
N GLU A 298 -46.20 24.32 12.85
CA GLU A 298 -46.61 25.62 13.40
C GLU A 298 -45.54 26.69 13.15
N ALA A 299 -44.26 26.37 13.37
CA ALA A 299 -43.17 27.30 13.12
C ALA A 299 -43.11 27.70 11.64
N LEU A 300 -43.21 26.74 10.72
CA LEU A 300 -43.21 27.00 9.29
C LEU A 300 -44.47 27.74 8.83
N GLN A 301 -45.65 27.42 9.38
CA GLN A 301 -46.88 28.18 9.11
C GLN A 301 -46.78 29.62 9.58
N ALA A 302 -46.18 29.87 10.74
CA ALA A 302 -45.97 31.23 11.26
C ALA A 302 -45.01 32.04 10.36
N ILE A 303 -43.93 31.42 9.89
CA ILE A 303 -43.00 32.02 8.93
C ILE A 303 -43.71 32.26 7.59
N GLY A 304 -44.47 31.28 7.11
CA GLY A 304 -45.20 31.35 5.85
C GLY A 304 -46.20 32.50 5.80
N ARG A 305 -46.98 32.69 6.88
CA ARG A 305 -47.90 33.84 7.01
C ARG A 305 -47.19 35.18 6.93
N ARG A 306 -45.95 35.28 7.43
CA ARG A 306 -45.17 36.52 7.43
C ARG A 306 -44.48 36.79 6.10
N GLU A 307 -43.96 35.74 5.46
CA GLU A 307 -43.15 35.84 4.22
C GLU A 307 -43.99 35.60 2.95
N GLY A 308 -45.30 35.33 3.08
CA GLY A 308 -46.19 35.06 1.95
C GLY A 308 -45.96 33.69 1.30
N ILE A 309 -45.38 32.74 2.04
CA ILE A 309 -45.06 31.39 1.56
C ILE A 309 -46.12 30.43 2.08
N ASP A 310 -46.79 29.70 1.18
CA ASP A 310 -47.73 28.65 1.54
C ASP A 310 -47.00 27.30 1.67
N PHE A 311 -46.68 26.92 2.91
CA PHE A 311 -46.00 25.65 3.18
C PHE A 311 -46.96 24.47 3.08
N LYS A 312 -46.61 23.50 2.24
CA LYS A 312 -47.30 22.23 2.02
C LYS A 312 -46.63 21.13 2.81
N PHE A 313 -47.40 20.44 3.65
CA PHE A 313 -46.91 19.34 4.48
C PHE A 313 -47.30 18.00 3.82
N PRO A 314 -46.34 17.13 3.49
CA PRO A 314 -46.62 15.86 2.85
C PRO A 314 -47.30 14.89 3.84
N VAL A 315 -48.43 14.29 3.43
CA VAL A 315 -49.12 13.24 4.19
C VAL A 315 -48.55 11.87 3.76
N ARG A 316 -48.20 11.00 4.71
CA ARG A 316 -47.80 9.61 4.43
C ARG A 316 -48.97 8.65 4.69
N SER A 317 -49.11 7.64 3.82
CA SER A 317 -50.13 6.58 3.96
C SER A 317 -49.67 5.36 4.77
N GLU A 318 -48.39 5.29 5.15
CA GLU A 318 -47.85 4.20 5.97
C GLU A 318 -47.07 4.74 7.18
N PRO A 319 -47.19 4.10 8.37
CA PRO A 319 -46.44 4.48 9.57
C PRO A 319 -44.97 4.09 9.39
N SER A 320 -44.12 5.06 9.09
CA SER A 320 -42.67 4.92 9.03
C SER A 320 -42.04 5.49 10.31
N GLU A 321 -41.04 4.83 10.88
CA GLU A 321 -40.34 5.22 12.13
C GLU A 321 -39.59 6.56 12.07
N SER A 322 -39.51 7.23 10.91
CA SER A 322 -38.77 8.49 10.75
C SER A 322 -39.71 9.70 10.54
N PRO A 323 -39.64 10.75 11.39
CA PRO A 323 -40.49 11.94 11.30
C PRO A 323 -40.23 12.73 10.01
N VAL A 324 -41.21 13.54 9.57
CA VAL A 324 -41.09 14.33 8.34
C VAL A 324 -40.01 15.40 8.53
N GLY A 325 -38.99 15.36 7.67
CA GLY A 325 -37.88 16.30 7.75
C GLY A 325 -38.24 17.67 7.18
N LEU A 326 -37.58 18.72 7.68
CA LEU A 326 -37.70 20.08 7.11
C LEU A 326 -37.47 20.11 5.59
N VAL A 327 -36.57 19.27 5.07
CA VAL A 327 -36.27 19.18 3.63
C VAL A 327 -37.50 18.69 2.85
N ASP A 328 -38.22 17.71 3.37
CA ASP A 328 -39.41 17.14 2.72
C ASP A 328 -40.54 18.19 2.59
N ILE A 329 -40.71 19.02 3.63
CA ILE A 329 -41.70 20.10 3.63
C ILE A 329 -41.30 21.22 2.65
N LEU A 330 -40.02 21.62 2.65
CA LEU A 330 -39.52 22.65 1.73
C LEU A 330 -39.68 22.23 0.27
N ASP A 331 -39.39 20.97 -0.04
CA ASP A 331 -39.54 20.39 -1.37
C ASP A 331 -41.01 20.34 -1.78
N ALA A 332 -41.91 19.85 -0.92
CA ALA A 332 -43.35 19.84 -1.17
C ALA A 332 -43.93 21.26 -1.36
N SER A 333 -43.34 22.25 -0.72
CA SER A 333 -43.76 23.66 -0.77
C SER A 333 -43.16 24.44 -1.95
N GLY A 334 -42.24 23.86 -2.72
CA GLY A 334 -41.50 24.57 -3.77
C GLY A 334 -40.59 25.67 -3.24
N VAL A 335 -40.14 25.56 -1.98
CA VAL A 335 -39.33 26.58 -1.30
C VAL A 335 -37.87 26.18 -1.38
N ARG A 336 -37.07 27.01 -2.06
CA ARG A 336 -35.63 26.78 -2.16
C ARG A 336 -34.94 27.15 -0.85
N ALA A 337 -34.31 26.17 -0.21
CA ALA A 337 -33.44 26.42 0.92
C ALA A 337 -31.96 26.43 0.52
N ARG A 338 -31.18 27.20 1.28
CA ARG A 338 -29.72 27.21 1.22
C ARG A 338 -29.19 26.93 2.61
N ARG A 339 -28.26 25.97 2.71
CA ARG A 339 -27.55 25.71 3.96
C ARG A 339 -26.60 26.87 4.24
N VAL A 340 -26.80 27.54 5.37
CA VAL A 340 -25.93 28.61 5.87
C VAL A 340 -25.25 28.15 7.15
N SER A 341 -23.95 28.36 7.25
CA SER A 341 -23.18 28.09 8.47
C SER A 341 -23.21 29.31 9.36
N PHE A 342 -23.77 29.19 10.56
CA PHE A 342 -23.70 30.25 11.56
C PHE A 342 -22.31 30.25 12.21
N LYS A 343 -21.61 31.39 12.15
CA LYS A 343 -20.25 31.54 12.70
C LYS A 343 -20.20 31.80 14.21
N ALA A 344 -21.34 32.09 14.86
CA ALA A 344 -21.38 32.46 16.27
C ALA A 344 -22.25 31.48 17.07
N ALA A 345 -21.61 30.64 17.88
CA ALA A 345 -22.27 29.87 18.93
C ALA A 345 -22.63 30.81 20.09
N GLY A 346 -23.75 31.53 19.96
CA GLY A 346 -24.29 32.33 21.07
C GLY A 346 -25.29 33.42 20.66
N ASP A 347 -24.97 34.22 19.62
CA ASP A 347 -25.76 35.41 19.22
C ASP A 347 -26.09 35.41 17.72
N TRP A 348 -26.48 34.25 17.18
CA TRP A 348 -26.80 34.09 15.75
C TRP A 348 -27.97 34.97 15.28
N SER A 349 -28.88 35.37 16.17
CA SER A 349 -30.04 36.23 15.87
C SER A 349 -29.68 37.72 15.72
N ARG A 350 -28.46 38.13 16.10
CA ARG A 350 -27.97 39.52 16.04
C ARG A 350 -26.98 39.77 14.90
N GLY A 351 -26.48 38.72 14.25
CA GLY A 351 -25.57 38.83 13.13
C GLY A 351 -26.30 38.68 11.80
N ASP A 352 -26.16 39.67 10.92
CA ASP A 352 -26.68 39.57 9.55
C ASP A 352 -25.98 38.41 8.82
N SER A 353 -26.77 37.42 8.42
CA SER A 353 -26.28 36.24 7.72
C SER A 353 -26.36 36.41 6.20
N ASN A 354 -26.32 37.64 5.67
CA ASN A 354 -26.34 37.96 4.23
C ASN A 354 -27.37 37.13 3.43
N ALA A 355 -28.51 36.80 4.05
CA ALA A 355 -29.52 35.91 3.48
C ALA A 355 -30.57 36.64 2.62
N ARG A 356 -30.46 37.97 2.52
CA ARG A 356 -31.32 38.84 1.70
C ARG A 356 -30.51 39.77 0.78
N LEU A 357 -29.55 39.22 0.04
CA LEU A 357 -28.99 39.84 -1.16
C LEU A 357 -29.36 39.02 -2.39
#